data_AF-A0A6F8UQL3-F1
#
_entry.id   AF-A0A6F8UQL3-F1
#
_cell.length_a   1.000
_cell.length_b   1.000
_cell.length_c   1.000
_cell.angle_alpha   90.00
_cell.angle_beta   90.00
_cell.angle_gamma   90.00
#
_symmetry.space_group_name_H-M   'P 1'
#
loop_
_entity.id
_entity.type
_entity.pdbx_description
1 polymer ?
#
loop_
_entity_poly.entity_id
_entity_poly.type
_entity_poly.pdbx_seq_one_letter_code
_entity_poly.pdbx_strand_id
1 'polypeptide(L)'
;MNVDPQDLRRTVVALLAEAGHAGPICESESLFLSGRLDSLAAAEILALLERDYGLDLADANFDITGIDTLARLEALARQQPA
;
A
#
# COMPACT_ATOMS: atom_id res chain seq x y z
N MET A 1 17.58 3.32 4.96
CA MET A 1 16.52 4.34 5.11
C MET A 1 15.54 3.76 6.11
N ASN A 2 15.28 4.40 7.26
CA ASN A 2 14.41 3.81 8.29
C ASN A 2 12.97 3.94 7.82
N VAL A 3 12.38 2.85 7.35
CA VAL A 3 11.00 2.85 6.83
C VAL A 3 10.05 2.85 8.01
N ASP A 4 9.51 4.02 8.35
CA ASP A 4 8.52 4.13 9.41
C ASP A 4 7.14 3.66 8.93
N PRO A 5 6.51 2.67 9.59
CA PRO A 5 5.20 2.13 9.17
C PRO A 5 4.10 3.19 9.22
N GLN A 6 4.26 4.21 10.07
CA GLN A 6 3.35 5.35 10.14
C GLN A 6 3.42 6.24 8.90
N ASP A 7 4.59 6.37 8.27
CA ASP A 7 4.77 7.18 7.08
C ASP A 7 4.12 6.50 5.87
N LEU A 8 4.29 5.18 5.75
CA LEU A 8 3.59 4.37 4.75
C LEU A 8 2.08 4.50 4.86
N ARG A 9 1.55 4.36 6.09
CA ARG A 9 0.12 4.55 6.34
C ARG A 9 -0.35 5.93 5.90
N ARG A 10 0.41 6.98 6.20
CA ARG A 10 0.03 8.35 5.83
C ARG A 10 0.02 8.54 4.31
N THR A 11 0.98 7.96 3.61
CA THR A 11 1.08 7.99 2.14
C THR A 11 -0.09 7.26 1.50
N VAL A 12 -0.43 6.06 1.97
CA VAL A 12 -1.57 5.28 1.47
C VAL A 12 -2.89 6.02 1.71
N VAL A 13 -3.08 6.58 2.91
CA VAL A 13 -4.30 7.36 3.24
C VAL A 13 -4.38 8.64 2.41
N ALA A 14 -3.26 9.33 2.16
CA ALA A 14 -3.21 10.50 1.29
C ALA A 14 -3.61 10.14 -0.15
N LEU A 15 -3.05 9.07 -0.71
CA LEU A 15 -3.39 8.59 -2.06
C LEU A 15 -4.85 8.16 -2.18
N LEU A 16 -5.41 7.51 -1.15
CA LEU A 16 -6.84 7.18 -1.10
C LEU A 16 -7.71 8.44 -1.05
N ALA A 17 -7.31 9.44 -0.27
CA ALA A 17 -8.02 10.72 -0.22
C ALA A 17 -7.97 11.45 -1.57
N GLU A 18 -6.83 11.42 -2.27
CA GLU A 18 -6.67 11.95 -3.63
C GLU A 18 -7.52 11.20 -4.66
N ALA A 19 -7.68 9.89 -4.49
CA ALA A 19 -8.60 9.06 -5.26
C ALA A 19 -10.09 9.28 -4.89
N GLY A 20 -10.40 10.24 -4.01
CA GLY A 20 -11.77 10.57 -3.61
C GLY A 20 -12.35 9.70 -2.49
N HIS A 21 -11.55 8.82 -1.89
CA HIS A 21 -11.92 7.99 -0.75
C HIS A 21 -11.53 8.65 0.57
N ALA A 22 -12.40 9.54 1.06
CA ALA A 22 -12.26 10.23 2.35
C ALA A 22 -12.98 9.52 3.52
N GLY A 23 -13.17 8.20 3.43
CA GLY A 23 -13.84 7.39 4.46
C GLY A 23 -12.86 6.80 5.48
N PRO A 24 -13.33 6.36 6.66
CA PRO A 24 -12.51 5.58 7.58
C PRO A 24 -12.09 4.27 6.88
N ILE A 25 -10.78 4.10 6.69
CA ILE A 25 -10.17 2.90 6.13
C ILE A 25 -9.88 1.95 7.29
N CYS A 26 -10.42 0.74 7.22
CA CYS A 26 -10.12 -0.30 8.19
C CYS A 26 -8.79 -0.98 7.85
N GLU A 27 -8.03 -1.35 8.88
CA GLU A 27 -6.68 -1.91 8.68
C GLU A 27 -6.71 -3.28 7.99
N SER A 28 -7.81 -4.02 8.17
CA SER A 28 -8.12 -5.30 7.55
C SER A 28 -8.97 -5.18 6.28
N GLU A 29 -9.30 -3.96 5.85
CA GLU A 29 -10.11 -3.74 4.66
C GLU A 29 -9.25 -3.77 3.41
N SER A 30 -9.73 -4.49 2.39
CA SER A 30 -9.15 -4.49 1.07
C SER A 30 -9.18 -3.09 0.47
N LEU A 31 -8.08 -2.65 -0.11
CA LEU A 31 -7.90 -1.37 -0.79
C LEU A 31 -7.94 -1.54 -2.30
N PHE A 32 -7.32 -2.62 -2.79
CA PHE A 32 -7.21 -2.93 -4.20
C PHE A 32 -8.38 -3.83 -4.64
N LEU A 33 -8.63 -4.91 -3.90
CA LEU A 33 -9.67 -5.88 -4.22
C LEU A 33 -11.08 -5.38 -3.94
N SER A 34 -11.24 -4.38 -3.06
CA SER A 34 -12.53 -3.75 -2.79
C SER A 34 -12.99 -2.82 -3.91
N GLY A 35 -12.10 -2.47 -4.84
CA GLY A 35 -12.36 -1.46 -5.87
C GLY A 35 -12.42 -0.03 -5.33
N ARG A 36 -11.93 0.21 -4.10
CA ARG A 36 -11.79 1.57 -3.54
C ARG A 36 -10.71 2.38 -4.25
N LEU A 37 -9.69 1.69 -4.77
CA LEU A 37 -8.70 2.27 -5.67
C LEU A 37 -9.11 2.03 -7.12
N ASP A 38 -9.21 3.10 -7.89
CA ASP A 38 -9.25 3.00 -9.34
C ASP A 38 -7.95 2.36 -9.86
N SER A 39 -8.01 1.64 -10.99
CA SER A 39 -6.85 0.93 -11.55
C SER A 39 -5.62 1.82 -11.76
N LEU A 40 -5.82 3.12 -11.99
CA LEU A 40 -4.73 4.10 -12.07
C LEU A 40 -4.11 4.37 -10.70
N ALA A 41 -4.92 4.70 -9.69
CA ALA A 41 -4.44 4.95 -8.33
C ALA A 41 -3.75 3.72 -7.73
N ALA A 42 -4.29 2.52 -8.01
CA ALA A 42 -3.66 1.26 -7.66
C ALA A 42 -2.26 1.14 -8.29
N ALA A 43 -2.11 1.40 -9.58
CA ALA A 43 -0.82 1.33 -10.27
C ALA A 43 0.19 2.37 -9.75
N GLU A 44 -0.26 3.58 -9.40
CA GLU A 44 0.61 4.60 -8.81
C GLU A 44 1.10 4.22 -7.42
N ILE A 45 0.21 3.68 -6.56
CA ILE A 45 0.60 3.16 -5.24
C ILE A 45 1.61 2.04 -5.39
N LEU A 46 1.37 1.10 -6.32
CA LEU A 46 2.29 0.02 -6.64
C LEU A 46 3.67 0.55 -7.03
N ALA A 47 3.74 1.46 -8.01
CA ALA A 47 5.01 2.05 -8.45
C ALA A 47 5.74 2.81 -7.33
N LEU A 48 5.01 3.50 -6.46
CA LEU A 48 5.57 4.18 -5.30
C LEU A 48 6.11 3.18 -4.27
N LEU A 49 5.38 2.09 -4.00
CA LEU A 49 5.83 1.01 -3.12
C LEU A 49 7.09 0.33 -3.66
N GLU A 50 7.15 0.05 -4.95
CA GLU A 50 8.34 -0.51 -5.59
C GLU A 50 9.54 0.43 -5.45
N ARG A 51 9.35 1.72 -5.73
CA ARG A 51 10.44 2.70 -5.76
C ARG A 51 10.92 3.14 -4.37
N ASP A 52 9.99 3.44 -3.47
CA ASP A 52 10.28 4.01 -2.15
C ASP A 52 10.42 2.93 -1.06
N TYR A 53 9.82 1.74 -1.26
CA TYR A 53 9.87 0.63 -0.30
C TYR A 53 10.60 -0.62 -0.81
N GLY A 54 11.07 -0.63 -2.07
CA GLY A 54 11.81 -1.76 -2.64
C GLY A 54 10.96 -3.01 -2.81
N LEU A 55 9.63 -2.86 -2.93
CA LEU A 55 8.72 -3.97 -3.18
C LEU A 55 8.92 -4.49 -4.61
N ASP A 56 9.36 -5.73 -4.75
CA ASP A 56 9.48 -6.36 -6.07
C ASP A 56 8.10 -6.84 -6.55
N LEU A 57 7.44 -5.98 -7.33
CA LEU A 57 6.15 -6.30 -7.94
C LEU A 57 6.29 -7.27 -9.12
N ALA A 58 7.50 -7.40 -9.65
CA ALA A 58 7.82 -8.33 -10.73
C ALA A 58 8.16 -9.73 -10.21
N ASP A 59 8.27 -9.90 -8.89
CA ASP A 59 8.43 -11.20 -8.26
C ASP A 59 7.22 -12.10 -8.60
N ALA A 60 7.47 -13.28 -9.15
CA ALA A 60 6.42 -14.23 -9.53
C ALA A 60 5.60 -14.74 -8.34
N ASN A 61 6.11 -14.55 -7.11
CA ASN A 61 5.47 -14.88 -5.85
C ASN A 61 4.86 -13.64 -5.18
N PHE A 62 4.98 -12.45 -5.78
CA PHE A 62 4.26 -11.27 -5.34
C PHE A 62 2.78 -11.40 -5.69
N ASP A 63 1.93 -11.16 -4.69
CA ASP A 63 0.49 -11.19 -4.83
C ASP A 63 -0.09 -9.91 -4.25
N ILE A 64 -1.04 -9.30 -4.97
CA ILE A 64 -1.67 -8.05 -4.54
C ILE A 64 -2.36 -8.21 -3.18
N THR A 65 -2.81 -9.44 -2.83
CA THR A 65 -3.35 -9.78 -1.50
C THR A 65 -2.35 -9.54 -0.37
N GLY A 66 -1.05 -9.56 -0.67
CA GLY A 66 0.04 -9.29 0.26
C GLY A 66 0.20 -7.82 0.62
N ILE A 67 -0.41 -6.90 -0.13
CA ILE A 67 -0.45 -5.45 0.12
C ILE A 67 -1.87 -4.87 0.07
N ASP A 68 -2.88 -5.73 -0.10
CA ASP A 68 -4.25 -5.33 -0.32
C ASP A 68 -4.85 -4.61 0.89
N THR A 69 -4.28 -4.76 2.08
CA THR A 69 -4.77 -4.15 3.32
C THR A 69 -3.70 -3.27 3.96
N LEU A 70 -4.12 -2.24 4.68
CA LEU A 70 -3.22 -1.35 5.40
C LEU A 70 -2.37 -2.12 6.44
N ALA A 71 -2.97 -3.10 7.12
CA ALA A 71 -2.27 -3.96 8.08
C ALA A 71 -1.12 -4.74 7.43
N ARG A 72 -1.32 -5.23 6.20
CA ARG A 72 -0.31 -5.95 5.43
C ARG A 72 0.82 -5.01 5.00
N LEU A 73 0.49 -3.82 4.52
CA LEU A 73 1.45 -2.78 4.17
C LEU A 73 2.31 -2.39 5.38
N GLU A 74 1.70 -2.15 6.55
CA GLU A 74 2.42 -1.88 7.79
C GLU A 74 3.30 -3.05 8.22
N ALA A 75 2.84 -4.30 8.05
CA ALA A 75 3.64 -5.48 8.33
C ALA A 75 4.86 -5.58 7.40
N LEU A 76 4.71 -5.26 6.12
CA LEU A 76 5.78 -5.20 5.14
C LEU A 76 6.83 -4.15 5.51
N ALA A 77 6.40 -2.93 5.86
CA ALA A 77 7.30 -1.87 6.33
C ALA A 77 8.08 -2.27 7.59
N ARG A 78 7.47 -3.04 8.50
CA ARG A 78 8.14 -3.57 9.70
C ARG A 78 9.08 -4.73 9.42
N GLN A 79 8.85 -5.48 8.33
CA GLN A 79 9.63 -6.66 7.96
C GLN A 79 10.87 -6.34 7.14
N GLN A 80 10.97 -5.14 6.56
CA GLN A 80 12.16 -4.66 5.88
C GLN A 80 13.21 -4.22 6.92
N PRO A 81 14.28 -5.00 7.17
CA PRO A 81 15.40 -4.52 7.96
C PRO A 81 16.10 -3.37 7.21
N ALA A 82 16.42 -2.31 7.93
CA ALA A 82 17.04 -1.08 7.43
C ALA A 82 18.37 -1.27 6.67
#